data_AF-A0A924ZEC2-F1
#
_entry.id   AF-A0A924ZEC2-F1
#
_cell.length_a   1.000
_cell.length_b   1.000
_cell.length_c   1.000
_cell.angle_alpha   90.00
_cell.angle_beta   90.00
_cell.angle_gamma   90.00
#
_symmetry.space_group_name_H-M   'P 1'
#
loop_
_entity.id
_entity.type
_entity.pdbx_description
1 polymer ?
#
loop_
_entity_poly.entity_id
_entity_poly.type
_entity_poly.pdbx_seq_one_letter_code
_entity_poly.pdbx_strand_id
1 'polypeptide(L)'
;IKRTWPDALDLLLICVESGMSSEHAFRKVADEIGNQSKELAEELSLTTAELAFLPDRRIAYENLGKRTNLDGVKSVVSGLMQSEKYGTSLGHVLRVLAQENRTMRMSEAERKAASLPPKLTVPMILFFLPVLFAVVITPAIIQIMNT
;
A
#
# COMPACT_ATOMS: atom_id res chain seq x y z
N ILE A 1 -9.99 2.48 4.38
CA ILE A 1 -9.66 1.90 3.05
C ILE A 1 -8.24 1.29 2.90
N LYS A 2 -7.11 2.05 2.96
CA LYS A 2 -5.74 1.53 2.64
C LYS A 2 -5.32 0.25 3.37
N ARG A 3 -5.67 0.09 4.65
CA ARG A 3 -5.30 -1.09 5.46
C ARG A 3 -6.06 -2.37 5.07
N THR A 4 -7.32 -2.24 4.64
CA THR A 4 -8.25 -3.35 4.40
C THR A 4 -8.27 -3.76 2.92
N TRP A 5 -7.73 -2.92 2.02
CA TRP A 5 -7.64 -3.20 0.59
C TRP A 5 -6.93 -4.53 0.24
N PRO A 6 -5.78 -4.89 0.86
CA PRO A 6 -5.12 -6.16 0.56
C PRO A 6 -6.01 -7.37 0.88
N ASP A 7 -6.77 -7.30 1.98
CA ASP A 7 -7.67 -8.38 2.40
C ASP A 7 -8.85 -8.51 1.43
N ALA A 8 -9.36 -7.38 0.92
CA ALA A 8 -10.36 -7.34 -0.16
C ALA A 8 -9.87 -7.99 -1.45
N LEU A 9 -8.63 -7.68 -1.82
CA LEU A 9 -8.03 -8.19 -3.04
C LEU A 9 -7.81 -9.71 -2.97
N ASP A 10 -7.40 -10.23 -1.81
CA ASP A 10 -7.26 -11.66 -1.57
C ASP A 10 -8.62 -12.38 -1.66
N LEU A 11 -9.69 -11.80 -1.09
CA LEU A 11 -11.05 -12.35 -1.22
C LEU A 11 -11.57 -12.30 -2.67
N LEU A 12 -11.29 -11.21 -3.40
CA LEU A 12 -11.65 -11.10 -4.82
C LEU A 12 -10.92 -12.17 -5.65
N LEU A 13 -9.64 -12.40 -5.38
CA LEU A 13 -8.85 -13.45 -6.04
C LEU A 13 -9.47 -14.83 -5.80
N ILE A 14 -9.80 -15.18 -4.56
CA ILE A 14 -10.42 -16.47 -4.22
C ILE A 14 -11.76 -16.64 -4.96
N CYS A 15 -12.60 -15.60 -4.99
CA CYS A 15 -13.89 -15.65 -5.69
C CYS A 15 -13.69 -15.89 -7.20
N VAL A 16 -12.76 -15.18 -7.83
CA VAL A 16 -12.47 -15.34 -9.26
C VAL A 16 -11.83 -16.70 -9.56
N GLU A 17 -10.93 -17.20 -8.73
CA GLU A 17 -10.34 -18.55 -8.86
C GLU A 17 -11.39 -19.66 -8.70
N SER A 18 -12.44 -19.42 -7.92
CA SER A 18 -13.58 -20.33 -7.79
C SER A 18 -14.54 -20.33 -8.99
N GLY A 19 -14.26 -19.52 -10.03
CA GLY A 19 -15.07 -19.43 -11.24
C GLY A 19 -16.22 -18.42 -11.17
N MET A 20 -16.24 -17.56 -10.14
CA MET A 20 -17.24 -16.49 -10.02
C MET A 20 -17.00 -15.38 -11.06
N SER A 21 -18.07 -14.83 -11.64
CA SER A 21 -17.94 -13.64 -12.50
C SER A 21 -17.47 -12.44 -11.68
N SER A 22 -16.81 -11.47 -12.32
CA SER A 22 -16.29 -10.28 -11.64
C SER A 22 -17.38 -9.54 -10.87
N GLU A 23 -18.58 -9.35 -11.43
CA GLU A 23 -19.70 -8.68 -10.74
C GLU A 23 -20.11 -9.40 -9.45
N HIS A 24 -20.25 -10.73 -9.51
CA HIS A 24 -20.63 -11.54 -8.36
C HIS A 24 -19.51 -11.53 -7.30
N ALA A 25 -18.25 -11.57 -7.73
CA ALA A 25 -17.10 -11.48 -6.84
C ALA A 25 -17.07 -10.13 -6.11
N PHE A 26 -17.24 -9.02 -6.84
CA PHE A 26 -17.32 -7.68 -6.25
C PHE A 26 -18.45 -7.56 -5.23
N ARG A 27 -19.64 -8.08 -5.55
CA ARG A 27 -20.78 -8.08 -4.64
C ARG A 27 -20.49 -8.86 -3.36
N LYS A 28 -19.97 -10.09 -3.51
CA LYS A 28 -19.69 -10.95 -2.37
C LYS A 28 -18.62 -10.37 -1.46
N VAL A 29 -17.57 -9.79 -2.04
CA VAL A 29 -16.50 -9.17 -1.24
C VAL A 29 -16.99 -7.88 -0.56
N ALA A 30 -17.88 -7.12 -1.19
CA ALA A 30 -18.50 -5.95 -0.55
C ALA A 30 -19.29 -6.36 0.70
N ASP A 31 -20.07 -7.43 0.62
CA ASP A 31 -20.85 -7.95 1.76
C ASP A 31 -19.93 -8.43 2.90
N GLU A 32 -18.86 -9.17 2.60
CA GLU A 32 -17.94 -9.69 3.62
C GLU A 32 -17.08 -8.61 4.28
N ILE A 33 -16.63 -7.61 3.50
CA ILE A 33 -15.81 -6.52 4.03
C ILE A 33 -16.61 -5.46 4.78
N GLY A 34 -17.93 -5.46 4.66
CA GLY A 34 -18.80 -4.55 5.43
C GLY A 34 -18.50 -4.56 6.94
N ASN A 35 -18.11 -5.71 7.48
CA ASN A 35 -17.73 -5.86 8.90
C ASN A 35 -16.35 -5.27 9.24
N GLN A 36 -15.43 -5.17 8.28
CA GLN A 36 -14.06 -4.68 8.49
C GLN A 36 -13.90 -3.21 8.11
N SER A 37 -14.54 -2.78 7.02
CA SER A 37 -14.48 -1.40 6.52
C SER A 37 -15.73 -1.08 5.72
N LYS A 38 -16.65 -0.35 6.35
CA LYS A 38 -17.88 0.13 5.71
C LYS A 38 -17.59 1.00 4.47
N GLU A 39 -16.58 1.86 4.55
CA GLU A 39 -16.14 2.72 3.44
C GLU A 39 -15.77 1.89 2.20
N LEU A 40 -14.98 0.82 2.36
CA LEU A 40 -14.56 -0.02 1.23
C LEU A 40 -15.72 -0.86 0.70
N ALA A 41 -16.61 -1.34 1.57
CA ALA A 41 -17.80 -2.06 1.17
C ALA A 41 -18.76 -1.20 0.34
N GLU A 42 -18.95 0.07 0.71
CA GLU A 42 -19.74 1.03 -0.05
C GLU A 42 -19.14 1.26 -1.45
N GLU A 43 -17.83 1.47 -1.54
CA GLU A 43 -17.12 1.67 -2.82
C GLU A 43 -17.23 0.45 -3.75
N LEU A 44 -17.07 -0.77 -3.21
CA LEU A 44 -17.21 -2.00 -3.98
C LEU A 44 -18.66 -2.25 -4.40
N SER A 45 -19.64 -1.94 -3.53
CA SER A 45 -21.07 -2.04 -3.86
C SER A 45 -21.47 -1.07 -4.97
N LEU A 46 -20.94 0.16 -4.93
CA LEU A 46 -21.10 1.14 -6.00
C LEU A 46 -20.49 0.63 -7.31
N THR A 47 -19.30 0.03 -7.27
CA THR A 47 -18.71 -0.60 -8.45
C THR A 47 -19.54 -1.75 -8.98
N THR A 48 -20.12 -2.60 -8.11
CA THR A 48 -21.06 -3.65 -8.54
C THR A 48 -22.27 -3.07 -9.25
N ALA A 49 -22.85 -1.98 -8.72
CA ALA A 49 -23.98 -1.31 -9.36
C ALA A 49 -23.56 -0.71 -10.71
N GLU A 50 -22.40 -0.05 -10.79
CA GLU A 50 -21.85 0.48 -12.04
C GLU A 50 -21.60 -0.63 -13.07
N LEU A 51 -21.08 -1.79 -12.67
CA LEU A 51 -20.88 -2.93 -13.57
C LEU A 51 -22.20 -3.49 -14.10
N ALA A 52 -23.28 -3.41 -13.33
CA ALA A 52 -24.60 -3.89 -13.74
C ALA A 52 -25.34 -2.90 -14.67
N PHE A 53 -25.11 -1.60 -14.52
CA PHE A 53 -25.86 -0.56 -15.24
C PHE A 53 -25.07 0.15 -16.35
N LEU A 54 -23.73 0.18 -16.29
CA LEU A 54 -22.92 0.85 -17.32
C LEU A 54 -22.72 -0.05 -18.54
N PRO A 55 -22.80 0.51 -19.76
CA PRO A 55 -22.55 -0.23 -20.99
C PRO A 55 -21.07 -0.60 -21.17
N ASP A 56 -20.14 0.16 -20.55
CA ASP A 56 -18.71 -0.14 -20.57
C ASP A 56 -18.19 -0.41 -19.14
N ARG A 57 -17.80 -1.67 -18.90
CA ARG A 57 -17.20 -2.14 -17.63
C ARG A 57 -15.93 -1.37 -17.27
N ARG A 58 -15.20 -0.85 -18.26
CA ARG A 58 -13.95 -0.10 -18.04
C ARG A 58 -14.22 1.19 -17.27
N ILE A 59 -15.33 1.86 -17.57
CA ILE A 59 -15.73 3.08 -16.87
C ILE A 59 -16.01 2.77 -15.40
N ALA A 60 -16.67 1.65 -15.10
CA ALA A 60 -16.91 1.22 -13.72
C ALA A 60 -15.61 1.01 -12.94
N TYR A 61 -14.62 0.32 -13.53
CA TYR A 61 -13.32 0.13 -12.88
C TYR A 61 -12.54 1.45 -12.75
N GLU A 62 -12.54 2.31 -13.77
CA GLU A 62 -11.88 3.61 -13.70
C GLU A 62 -12.49 4.49 -12.61
N ASN A 63 -13.81 4.49 -12.47
CA ASN A 63 -14.52 5.20 -11.41
C ASN A 63 -14.13 4.69 -10.02
N LEU A 64 -14.00 3.36 -9.83
CA LEU A 64 -13.48 2.78 -8.58
C LEU A 64 -12.08 3.33 -8.24
N GLY A 65 -11.18 3.39 -9.23
CA GLY A 65 -9.84 3.93 -9.06
C GLY A 65 -9.82 5.42 -8.73
N LYS A 66 -10.75 6.20 -9.31
CA LYS A 66 -10.92 7.64 -9.03
C LYS A 66 -11.49 7.89 -7.63
N ARG A 67 -12.52 7.14 -7.21
CA ARG A 67 -13.18 7.31 -5.91
C ARG A 67 -12.28 6.91 -4.74
N THR A 68 -11.60 5.77 -4.85
CA THR A 68 -10.71 5.29 -3.78
C THR A 68 -9.40 6.08 -3.68
N ASN A 69 -8.90 6.62 -4.81
CA ASN A 69 -7.66 7.39 -4.93
C ASN A 69 -6.43 6.74 -4.26
N LEU A 70 -6.33 5.41 -4.30
CA LEU A 70 -5.20 4.65 -3.79
C LEU A 70 -4.43 4.02 -4.94
N ASP A 71 -3.10 4.16 -4.93
CA ASP A 71 -2.25 3.61 -6.00
C ASP A 71 -2.40 2.09 -6.14
N GLY A 72 -2.51 1.38 -5.01
CA GLY A 72 -2.77 -0.07 -5.00
C GLY A 72 -4.11 -0.46 -5.63
N VAL A 73 -5.13 0.40 -5.58
CA VAL A 73 -6.43 0.16 -6.25
C VAL A 73 -6.33 0.47 -7.73
N LYS A 74 -5.66 1.57 -8.11
CA LYS A 74 -5.45 1.98 -9.51
C LYS A 74 -4.69 0.91 -10.30
N SER A 75 -3.67 0.29 -9.70
CA SER A 75 -2.95 -0.84 -10.32
C SER A 75 -3.88 -2.02 -10.58
N VAL A 76 -4.75 -2.36 -9.62
CA VAL A 76 -5.71 -3.46 -9.77
C VAL A 76 -6.74 -3.16 -10.85
N VAL A 77 -7.34 -1.99 -10.82
CA VAL A 77 -8.27 -1.48 -11.85
C VAL A 77 -7.66 -1.58 -13.24
N SER A 78 -6.39 -1.19 -13.39
CA SER A 78 -5.68 -1.27 -14.67
C SER A 78 -5.51 -2.72 -15.14
N GLY A 79 -5.18 -3.63 -14.22
CA GLY A 79 -5.14 -5.06 -14.49
C GLY A 79 -6.50 -5.66 -14.89
N LEU A 80 -7.58 -5.28 -14.19
CA LEU A 80 -8.95 -5.71 -14.52
C LEU A 80 -9.35 -5.25 -15.93
N MET A 81 -9.06 -3.99 -16.28
CA MET A 81 -9.31 -3.48 -17.64
C MET A 81 -8.49 -4.21 -18.70
N GLN A 82 -7.24 -4.56 -18.41
CA GLN A 82 -6.39 -5.36 -19.30
C GLN A 82 -6.99 -6.76 -19.52
N SER A 83 -7.46 -7.40 -18.46
CA SER A 83 -8.11 -8.72 -18.52
C SER A 83 -9.38 -8.71 -19.38
N GLU A 84 -10.27 -7.72 -19.20
CA GLU A 84 -11.47 -7.58 -20.03
C GLU A 84 -11.14 -7.28 -21.50
N LYS A 85 -10.12 -6.47 -21.77
CA LYS A 85 -9.77 -6.06 -23.15
C LYS A 85 -9.05 -7.17 -23.93
N TYR A 86 -8.18 -7.93 -23.27
CA TYR A 86 -7.29 -8.89 -23.94
C TYR A 86 -7.61 -10.34 -23.61
N GLY A 87 -8.62 -10.61 -22.77
CA GLY A 87 -9.01 -11.96 -22.37
C GLY A 87 -7.96 -12.69 -21.53
N THR A 88 -6.96 -11.98 -21.00
CA THR A 88 -6.00 -12.53 -20.05
C THR A 88 -6.74 -12.98 -18.79
N SER A 89 -6.35 -14.12 -18.21
CA SER A 89 -7.11 -14.68 -17.08
C SER A 89 -7.12 -13.71 -15.89
N LEU A 90 -8.32 -13.32 -15.48
CA LEU A 90 -8.55 -12.37 -14.38
C LEU A 90 -7.86 -12.84 -13.09
N GLY A 91 -7.87 -14.16 -12.84
CA GLY A 91 -7.19 -14.78 -11.72
C GLY A 91 -5.66 -14.64 -11.76
N HIS A 92 -5.02 -14.73 -12.94
CA HIS A 92 -3.57 -14.52 -13.03
C HIS A 92 -3.20 -13.06 -12.72
N VAL A 93 -3.98 -12.12 -13.26
CA VAL A 93 -3.77 -10.68 -13.03
C VAL A 93 -3.93 -10.34 -11.55
N LEU A 94 -5.03 -10.77 -10.92
CA LEU A 94 -5.26 -10.56 -9.49
C LEU A 94 -4.18 -11.20 -8.62
N ARG A 95 -3.68 -12.39 -8.98
CA ARG A 95 -2.62 -13.08 -8.22
C ARG A 95 -1.29 -12.32 -8.25
N VAL A 96 -0.89 -11.82 -9.41
CA VAL A 96 0.33 -11.00 -9.55
C VAL A 96 0.19 -9.72 -8.72
N LEU A 97 -0.95 -9.04 -8.82
CA LEU A 97 -1.20 -7.79 -8.09
C LEU A 97 -1.33 -7.97 -6.57
N ALA A 98 -1.88 -9.10 -6.12
CA ALA A 98 -1.91 -9.47 -4.69
C ALA A 98 -0.49 -9.69 -4.15
N GLN A 99 0.37 -10.37 -4.93
CA GLN A 99 1.77 -10.58 -4.57
C GLN A 99 2.56 -9.26 -4.53
N GLU A 100 2.30 -8.36 -5.48
CA GLU A 100 2.89 -7.01 -5.49
C GLU A 100 2.44 -6.19 -4.27
N ASN A 101 1.15 -6.23 -3.90
CA ASN A 101 0.66 -5.54 -2.70
C ASN A 101 1.34 -6.06 -1.41
N ARG A 102 1.55 -7.38 -1.30
CA ARG A 102 2.27 -7.98 -0.17
C ARG A 102 3.72 -7.51 -0.13
N THR A 103 4.40 -7.51 -1.27
CA THR A 103 5.78 -7.01 -1.41
C THR A 103 5.88 -5.52 -1.08
N MET A 104 4.92 -4.71 -1.50
CA MET A 104 4.86 -3.27 -1.19
C MET A 104 4.71 -3.02 0.31
N ARG A 105 3.86 -3.79 1.01
CA ARG A 105 3.75 -3.72 2.48
C ARG A 105 5.08 -4.07 3.17
N MET A 106 5.80 -5.07 2.67
CA MET A 106 7.12 -5.44 3.20
C MET A 106 8.14 -4.32 2.95
N SER A 107 8.19 -3.78 1.74
CA SER A 107 9.10 -2.69 1.38
C SER A 107 8.82 -1.42 2.18
N GLU A 108 7.55 -1.07 2.44
CA GLU A 108 7.21 0.05 3.34
C GLU A 108 7.73 -0.18 4.78
N ALA A 109 7.68 -1.42 5.27
CA ALA A 109 8.23 -1.78 6.58
C ALA A 109 9.77 -1.74 6.60
N GLU A 110 10.42 -2.27 5.57
CA GLU A 110 11.88 -2.20 5.39
C GLU A 110 12.36 -0.75 5.27
N ARG A 111 11.62 0.10 4.56
CA ARG A 111 11.95 1.53 4.42
C ARG A 111 11.85 2.26 5.76
N LYS A 112 10.90 1.87 6.62
CA LYS A 112 10.85 2.37 8.01
C LYS A 112 12.04 1.89 8.82
N ALA A 113 12.43 0.62 8.72
CA ALA A 113 13.59 0.08 9.41
C ALA A 113 14.91 0.74 8.94
N ALA A 114 15.08 0.91 7.62
CA ALA A 114 16.24 1.57 7.03
C ALA A 114 16.34 3.07 7.38
N SER A 115 15.25 3.70 7.83
CA SER A 115 15.24 5.08 8.32
C SER A 115 15.65 5.23 9.79
N LEU A 116 15.87 4.11 10.52
CA LEU A 116 16.27 4.13 11.93
C LEU A 116 17.73 4.58 12.15
N PRO A 117 18.74 4.14 11.37
CA PRO A 117 20.14 4.52 11.62
C PRO A 117 20.36 6.04 11.62
N PRO A 118 19.90 6.82 10.62
CA PRO A 118 20.11 8.28 10.62
C PRO A 118 19.48 9.00 11.83
N LYS A 119 18.36 8.50 12.34
CA LYS A 119 17.68 9.07 13.52
C LYS A 119 18.45 8.83 14.81
N LEU A 120 19.24 7.76 14.88
CA LEU A 120 20.10 7.45 16.02
C LEU A 120 21.46 8.16 15.92
N THR A 121 21.99 8.36 14.71
CA THR A 121 23.28 9.04 14.52
C THR A 121 23.25 10.52 14.91
N VAL A 122 22.14 11.21 14.67
CA VAL A 122 22.02 12.66 14.97
C VAL A 122 22.16 12.97 16.47
N PRO A 123 21.40 12.34 17.39
CA PRO A 123 21.61 12.50 18.83
C PRO A 123 23.02 12.09 19.25
N MET A 124 23.53 10.97 18.72
CA MET A 124 24.84 10.46 19.09
C MET A 124 25.95 11.47 18.79
N ILE A 125 25.96 12.06 17.59
CA ILE A 125 26.91 13.10 17.20
C ILE A 125 26.74 14.35 18.08
N LEU A 126 25.50 14.77 18.35
CA LEU A 126 25.20 15.94 19.19
C LEU A 126 25.77 15.79 20.61
N PHE A 127 25.78 14.59 21.18
CA PHE A 127 26.33 14.34 22.52
C PHE A 127 27.84 14.00 22.52
N PHE A 128 28.34 13.31 21.48
CA PHE A 128 29.77 12.97 21.40
C PHE A 128 30.64 14.17 21.03
N LEU A 129 30.24 14.97 20.05
CA LEU A 129 31.07 16.05 19.50
C LEU A 129 31.48 17.11 20.56
N PRO A 130 30.58 17.61 21.44
CA PRO A 130 30.95 18.57 22.47
C PRO A 130 31.94 18.00 23.50
N VAL A 131 31.76 16.73 23.89
CA VAL A 131 32.66 16.03 24.81
C VAL A 131 34.04 15.86 24.18
N LEU A 132 34.09 15.53 22.89
CA LEU A 132 35.33 15.36 22.14
C LEU A 132 36.11 16.69 22.06
N PHE A 133 35.41 17.80 21.78
CA PHE A 133 36.01 19.14 21.83
C PHE A 133 36.52 19.50 23.22
N ALA A 134 35.74 19.23 24.27
CA ALA A 134 36.17 19.50 25.64
C ALA A 134 37.48 18.75 25.96
N VAL A 135 37.57 17.46 25.64
CA VAL A 135 38.76 16.64 25.93
C VAL A 135 39.98 17.10 25.13
N VAL A 136 39.82 17.47 23.87
CA VAL A 136 40.94 17.90 23.02
C VAL A 136 41.43 19.32 23.37
N ILE A 137 40.51 20.25 23.65
CA ILE A 137 40.85 21.66 23.93
C ILE A 137 41.40 21.84 25.35
N THR A 138 40.93 21.06 26.33
CA THR A 138 41.35 21.16 27.75
C THR A 138 42.88 21.15 27.95
N PRO A 139 43.66 20.17 27.44
CA PRO A 139 45.11 20.17 27.63
C PRO A 139 45.82 21.32 26.91
N ALA A 140 45.30 21.77 25.76
CA ALA A 140 45.84 22.92 25.04
C ALA A 140 45.67 24.22 25.84
N ILE A 141 44.51 24.42 26.47
CA ILE A 141 44.27 25.55 27.38
C ILE A 141 45.20 25.46 28.59
N ILE A 142 45.34 24.29 29.22
CA ILE A 142 46.21 24.09 30.38
C ILE A 142 47.68 24.39 30.03
N GLN A 143 48.16 23.99 28.84
CA GLN A 143 49.52 24.32 28.40
C GLN A 143 49.74 25.81 28.20
N ILE A 144 48.77 26.52 27.61
CA ILE A 144 48.85 27.98 27.40
C ILE A 144 48.80 28.73 28.74
N MET A 145 47.99 28.27 29.69
CA MET A 145 47.89 28.91 31.01
C MET A 145 49.10 28.65 31.92
N ASN A 146 49.80 27.53 31.71
CA ASN A 146 51.01 27.17 32.45
C ASN A 146 52.30 27.72 31.81
N THR A 147 52.19 28.50 30.72
CA THR A 147 53.28 29.24 30.08
C THR A 147 53.17 30.72 30.43
#